data_AF-A0A3Q7HM83-F1
#
_entry.id   AF-A0A3Q7HM83-F1
#
_cell.length_a   1.000
_cell.length_b   1.000
_cell.length_c   1.000
_cell.angle_alpha   90.00
_cell.angle_beta   90.00
_cell.angle_gamma   90.00
#
_symmetry.space_group_name_H-M   'P 1'
#
loop_
_entity.id
_entity.type
_entity.pdbx_description
1 polymer ?
#
loop_
_entity_poly.entity_id
_entity_poly.type
_entity_poly.pdbx_seq_one_letter_code
_entity_poly.pdbx_strand_id
1 'polypeptide(L)'
;MQEEKTHNLYVLLKLESSDGSNSVLGISYDLFRNLMVEDLEVNAKMIREMLLKLPGVLVLEEWHAARNENSRVWKALKKVETEKRILYPGTPFLNNINEFYNTLSIVFPKCAADSEQKWVSLGSSNDNNRRAL
;
A
#
# COMPACT_ATOMS: atom_id res chain seq x y z
N MET A 1 -9.76 -33.21 2.77
CA MET A 1 -8.73 -32.67 1.87
C MET A 1 -9.18 -31.27 1.51
N GLN A 2 -8.78 -30.27 2.30
CA GLN A 2 -9.09 -28.87 2.02
C GLN A 2 -8.17 -28.43 0.89
N GLU A 3 -8.74 -27.89 -0.19
CA GLU A 3 -7.98 -27.09 -1.15
C GLU A 3 -7.26 -26.00 -0.36
N GLU A 4 -5.92 -26.07 -0.36
CA GLU A 4 -5.08 -24.96 0.04
C GLU A 4 -5.29 -23.88 -1.03
N LYS A 5 -6.29 -23.01 -0.83
CA LYS A 5 -6.48 -21.83 -1.66
C LYS A 5 -5.24 -20.97 -1.47
N THR A 6 -4.32 -21.04 -2.42
CA THR A 6 -3.26 -20.05 -2.55
C THR A 6 -3.96 -18.71 -2.77
N HIS A 7 -4.12 -17.93 -1.69
CA HIS A 7 -4.67 -16.59 -1.76
C HIS A 7 -3.70 -15.75 -2.57
N ASN A 8 -3.93 -15.67 -3.87
CA ASN A 8 -3.21 -14.77 -4.75
C ASN A 8 -3.60 -13.36 -4.30
N LEU A 9 -2.67 -12.68 -3.63
CA LEU A 9 -2.91 -11.33 -3.11
C LEU A 9 -2.90 -10.35 -4.29
N TYR A 10 -3.95 -9.54 -4.46
CA TYR A 10 -4.07 -8.60 -5.59
C TYR A 10 -4.11 -7.12 -5.18
N VAL A 11 -3.59 -6.31 -6.08
CA VAL A 11 -3.82 -4.87 -6.20
C VAL A 11 -4.75 -4.66 -7.40
N LEU A 12 -5.88 -3.99 -7.19
CA LEU A 12 -6.74 -3.54 -8.29
C LEU A 12 -6.55 -2.03 -8.50
N LEU A 13 -6.28 -1.65 -9.74
CA LEU A 13 -6.12 -0.27 -10.15
C LEU A 13 -7.27 0.09 -11.08
N LYS A 14 -8.07 1.08 -10.70
CA LYS A 14 -8.97 1.74 -11.64
C LYS A 14 -8.17 2.81 -12.36
N LEU A 15 -7.88 2.60 -13.63
CA LEU A 15 -7.16 3.56 -14.48
C LEU A 15 -8.18 4.46 -15.17
N GLU A 16 -7.96 5.77 -15.08
CA GLU A 16 -8.78 6.77 -15.77
C GLU A 16 -7.93 7.36 -16.90
N SER A 17 -8.42 7.27 -18.13
CA SER A 17 -7.77 7.85 -19.30
C SER A 17 -8.29 9.26 -19.59
N SER A 18 -7.50 10.02 -20.35
CA SER A 18 -7.82 11.40 -20.71
C SER A 18 -9.07 11.54 -21.59
N ASP A 19 -9.51 10.47 -22.25
CA ASP A 19 -10.76 10.43 -23.02
C ASP A 19 -11.99 10.08 -22.15
N GLY A 20 -11.80 9.88 -20.85
CA GLY A 20 -12.87 9.53 -19.90
C GLY A 20 -13.22 8.03 -19.86
N SER A 21 -12.51 7.18 -20.61
CA SER A 21 -12.67 5.73 -20.47
C SER A 21 -12.10 5.23 -19.13
N ASN A 22 -12.78 4.24 -18.56
CA ASN A 22 -12.42 3.63 -17.28
C ASN A 22 -11.98 2.19 -17.54
N SER A 23 -10.83 1.81 -17.02
CA SER A 23 -10.39 0.42 -17.05
C SER A 23 -9.99 -0.05 -15.65
N VAL A 24 -10.05 -1.37 -15.43
CA VAL A 24 -9.62 -2.00 -14.18
C VAL A 24 -8.49 -2.97 -14.50
N LEU A 25 -7.38 -2.83 -13.79
CA LEU A 25 -6.24 -3.72 -13.87
C LEU A 25 -6.05 -4.42 -12.52
N GLY A 26 -6.14 -5.75 -12.53
CA GLY A 26 -5.73 -6.57 -11.38
C GLY A 26 -4.32 -7.11 -11.57
N ILE A 27 -3.49 -6.97 -10.53
CA ILE A 27 -2.10 -7.41 -10.52
C ILE A 27 -1.74 -8.00 -9.17
N SER A 28 -0.95 -9.09 -9.14
CA SER A 28 -0.50 -9.65 -7.88
C SER A 28 0.52 -8.74 -7.19
N TYR A 29 0.60 -8.77 -5.85
CA TYR A 29 1.60 -7.98 -5.13
C TYR A 29 3.04 -8.30 -5.54
N ASP A 30 3.33 -9.57 -5.87
CA ASP A 30 4.66 -9.97 -6.34
C ASP A 30 5.00 -9.34 -7.69
N LEU A 31 4.06 -9.35 -8.64
CA LEU A 31 4.28 -8.73 -9.94
C LEU A 31 4.38 -7.20 -9.80
N PHE A 32 3.50 -6.60 -9.01
CA PHE A 32 3.54 -5.17 -8.71
C PHE A 32 4.89 -4.78 -8.11
N ARG A 33 5.36 -5.50 -7.08
CA ARG A 33 6.68 -5.28 -6.46
C ARG A 33 7.81 -5.40 -7.50
N ASN A 34 7.78 -6.44 -8.33
CA ASN A 34 8.84 -6.68 -9.29
C ASN A 34 8.92 -5.58 -10.35
N LEU A 35 7.78 -5.03 -10.79
CA LEU A 35 7.70 -3.91 -11.73
C LEU A 35 8.16 -2.56 -11.15
N MET A 36 8.35 -2.48 -9.82
CA MET A 36 8.69 -1.23 -9.14
C MET A 36 10.19 -1.08 -8.86
N VAL A 37 10.98 -2.07 -9.27
CA VAL A 37 12.46 -2.06 -9.24
C VAL A 37 12.98 -1.08 -10.31
N GLU A 38 14.00 -0.30 -9.98
CA GLU A 38 14.41 0.87 -10.79
C GLU A 38 15.34 0.52 -11.97
N ASP A 39 15.84 -0.72 -12.04
CA ASP A 39 16.78 -1.21 -13.07
C ASP A 39 16.14 -2.15 -14.11
N LEU A 40 14.87 -1.91 -14.48
CA LEU A 40 14.16 -2.75 -15.45
C LEU A 40 14.29 -2.24 -16.89
N GLU A 41 14.08 -3.13 -17.86
CA GLU A 41 14.05 -2.81 -19.29
C GLU A 41 13.04 -1.69 -19.64
N VAL A 42 13.22 -1.06 -20.81
CA VAL A 42 12.44 0.11 -21.27
C VAL A 42 10.92 -0.11 -21.19
N ASN A 43 10.43 -1.30 -21.60
CA ASN A 43 9.00 -1.63 -21.54
C ASN A 43 8.47 -1.70 -20.10
N ALA A 44 9.27 -2.24 -19.18
CA ALA A 44 8.90 -2.30 -17.77
C ALA A 44 8.90 -0.90 -17.12
N LYS A 45 9.76 0.01 -17.58
CA LYS A 45 9.73 1.42 -17.15
C LYS A 45 8.41 2.11 -17.53
N MET A 46 7.93 1.91 -18.76
CA MET A 46 6.64 2.47 -19.21
C MET A 46 5.48 1.92 -18.38
N ILE A 47 5.43 0.61 -18.16
CA ILE A 47 4.40 -0.02 -17.31
C ILE A 47 4.47 0.52 -15.88
N ARG A 48 5.67 0.65 -15.31
CA ARG A 48 5.86 1.24 -13.98
C ARG A 48 5.28 2.65 -13.90
N GLU A 49 5.60 3.51 -14.86
CA GLU A 49 5.06 4.88 -14.90
C GLU A 49 3.53 4.89 -14.98
N MET A 50 2.94 4.01 -15.80
CA MET A 50 1.48 3.85 -15.87
C MET A 50 0.88 3.42 -14.54
N LEU A 51 1.46 2.41 -13.87
CA LEU A 51 0.99 1.90 -12.58
C LEU A 51 1.13 2.93 -11.44
N LEU A 52 2.06 3.87 -11.56
CA LEU A 52 2.27 4.92 -10.55
C LEU A 52 1.35 6.12 -10.76
N LYS A 53 1.13 6.56 -12.01
CA LYS A 53 0.49 7.86 -12.32
C LYS A 53 -0.96 7.79 -12.76
N LEU A 54 -1.37 6.71 -13.43
CA LEU A 54 -2.71 6.58 -13.99
C LEU A 54 -3.82 6.10 -13.03
N PRO A 55 -3.54 5.42 -11.90
CA PRO A 55 -4.62 4.96 -11.02
C PRO A 55 -5.44 6.12 -10.44
N GLY A 56 -6.72 6.20 -10.83
CA GLY A 56 -7.70 7.06 -10.19
C GLY A 56 -8.19 6.49 -8.85
N VAL A 57 -8.19 5.16 -8.70
CA VAL A 57 -8.49 4.45 -7.44
C VAL A 57 -7.57 3.23 -7.31
N LEU A 58 -7.04 3.01 -6.10
CA LEU A 58 -6.24 1.84 -5.72
C LEU A 58 -7.02 0.99 -4.71
N VAL A 59 -7.22 -0.29 -4.98
CA VAL A 59 -7.85 -1.24 -4.07
C VAL A 59 -6.82 -2.30 -3.68
N LEU A 60 -6.66 -2.52 -2.38
CA LEU A 60 -5.73 -3.48 -1.81
C LEU A 60 -6.50 -4.62 -1.17
N GLU A 61 -6.44 -5.80 -1.80
CA GLU A 61 -6.95 -7.04 -1.22
C GLU A 61 -5.93 -7.56 -0.19
N GLU A 62 -6.42 -8.05 0.96
CA GLU A 62 -5.60 -8.60 2.05
C GLU A 62 -4.42 -7.68 2.41
N TRP A 63 -4.73 -6.39 2.51
CA TRP A 63 -3.78 -5.30 2.72
C TRP A 63 -2.88 -5.47 3.95
N HIS A 64 -3.24 -6.36 4.87
CA HIS A 64 -2.43 -6.68 6.04
C HIS A 64 -1.01 -7.17 5.65
N ALA A 65 -0.82 -7.73 4.44
CA ALA A 65 0.50 -8.05 3.89
C ALA A 65 1.33 -6.80 3.53
N ALA A 66 0.66 -5.69 3.21
CA ALA A 66 1.25 -4.43 2.76
C ALA A 66 1.56 -3.45 3.91
N ARG A 67 1.11 -3.71 5.14
CA ARG A 67 1.27 -2.78 6.28
C ARG A 67 2.66 -2.73 6.91
N ASN A 68 3.53 -3.68 6.56
CA ASN A 68 4.91 -3.68 7.03
C ASN A 68 5.72 -2.63 6.26
N GLU A 69 6.09 -1.53 6.92
CA GLU A 69 6.90 -0.43 6.38
C GLU A 69 8.25 -0.87 5.78
N ASN A 70 8.80 -1.99 6.27
CA ASN A 70 10.04 -2.55 5.76
C ASN A 70 9.84 -3.36 4.48
N SER A 71 8.60 -3.71 4.13
CA SER A 71 8.29 -4.51 2.94
C SER A 71 8.51 -3.69 1.66
N ARG A 72 9.00 -4.37 0.62
CA ARG A 72 9.14 -3.77 -0.72
C ARG A 72 7.78 -3.37 -1.30
N VAL A 73 6.73 -4.11 -0.96
CA VAL A 73 5.34 -3.80 -1.35
C VAL A 73 4.90 -2.47 -0.76
N TRP A 74 5.06 -2.25 0.55
CA TRP A 74 4.75 -0.97 1.18
C TRP A 74 5.45 0.18 0.47
N LYS A 75 6.76 0.02 0.23
CA LYS A 75 7.61 1.04 -0.41
C LYS A 75 7.16 1.35 -1.83
N ALA A 76 6.70 0.33 -2.55
CA ALA A 76 6.11 0.50 -3.87
C ALA A 76 4.75 1.20 -3.84
N LEU A 77 3.84 0.81 -2.94
CA LEU A 77 2.51 1.41 -2.82
C LEU A 77 2.53 2.90 -2.44
N LYS A 78 3.54 3.33 -1.68
CA LYS A 78 3.72 4.75 -1.35
C LYS A 78 4.16 5.62 -2.52
N LYS A 79 4.68 5.01 -3.59
CA LYS A 79 5.01 5.73 -4.83
C LYS A 79 3.79 5.98 -5.72
N VAL A 80 2.67 5.27 -5.52
CA VAL A 80 1.46 5.42 -6.35
C VAL A 80 0.81 6.78 -6.09
N GLU A 81 0.63 7.58 -7.14
CA GLU A 81 0.15 8.95 -7.11
C GLU A 81 -1.38 9.03 -7.09
N THR A 82 -2.01 8.31 -6.14
CA THR A 82 -3.47 8.33 -5.96
C THR A 82 -3.86 8.51 -4.52
N GLU A 83 -4.86 9.37 -4.30
CA GLU A 83 -5.43 9.64 -2.96
C GLU A 83 -6.57 8.69 -2.62
N LYS A 84 -7.27 8.18 -3.63
CA LYS A 84 -8.45 7.33 -3.44
C LYS A 84 -7.97 5.90 -3.29
N ARG A 85 -7.87 5.45 -2.04
CA ARG A 85 -7.34 4.13 -1.71
C ARG A 85 -8.36 3.38 -0.84
N ILE A 86 -8.64 2.12 -1.21
CA ILE A 86 -9.60 1.25 -0.54
C ILE A 86 -8.86 0.02 -0.04
N LEU A 87 -9.04 -0.31 1.23
CA LEU A 87 -8.54 -1.55 1.82
C LEU A 87 -9.67 -2.56 1.93
N TYR A 88 -9.42 -3.80 1.55
CA TYR A 88 -10.42 -4.85 1.56
C TYR A 88 -9.83 -6.22 1.93
N PRO A 89 -10.55 -7.06 2.68
CA PRO A 89 -11.05 -6.76 4.02
C PRO A 89 -9.90 -6.81 5.05
N GLY A 90 -10.16 -6.43 6.30
CA GLY A 90 -9.23 -6.70 7.39
C GLY A 90 -9.38 -5.77 8.59
N THR A 91 -8.87 -6.21 9.73
CA THR A 91 -8.79 -5.39 10.94
C THR A 91 -7.65 -4.39 10.81
N PRO A 92 -7.89 -3.07 10.94
CA PRO A 92 -6.93 -2.01 10.59
C PRO A 92 -5.59 -2.08 11.35
N PHE A 93 -5.52 -2.82 12.47
CA PHE A 93 -4.33 -3.08 13.26
C PHE A 93 -4.58 -4.22 14.26
N LEU A 94 -3.53 -4.89 14.73
CA LEU A 94 -3.61 -5.91 15.78
C LEU A 94 -3.02 -5.38 17.10
N ASN A 95 -3.71 -4.42 17.74
CA ASN A 95 -3.27 -3.76 18.97
C ASN A 95 -1.86 -3.15 18.92
N ASN A 96 -1.38 -2.84 17.71
CA ASN A 96 -0.13 -2.15 17.47
C ASN A 96 -0.43 -0.80 16.81
N ILE A 97 -0.17 0.29 17.53
CA ILE A 97 -0.45 1.64 17.05
C ILE A 97 0.43 2.03 15.85
N ASN A 98 1.62 1.46 15.73
CA ASN A 98 2.49 1.67 14.57
C ASN A 98 1.90 0.97 13.33
N GLU A 99 1.29 -0.22 13.50
CA GLU A 99 0.55 -0.84 12.39
C GLU A 99 -0.62 0.03 11.96
N PHE A 100 -1.36 0.64 12.90
CA PHE A 100 -2.44 1.56 12.58
C PHE A 100 -1.94 2.77 11.78
N TYR A 101 -0.84 3.40 12.21
CA TYR A 101 -0.24 4.51 11.48
C TYR A 101 0.24 4.09 10.08
N ASN A 102 0.82 2.90 9.95
CA ASN A 102 1.24 2.38 8.65
C ASN A 102 0.06 2.11 7.72
N THR A 103 -1.05 1.58 8.25
CA THR A 103 -2.33 1.46 7.53
C THR A 103 -2.82 2.82 7.06
N LEU A 104 -2.85 3.83 7.94
CA LEU A 104 -3.25 5.20 7.58
C LEU A 104 -2.34 5.82 6.53
N SER A 105 -1.02 5.58 6.61
CA SER A 105 -0.04 6.05 5.62
C SER A 105 -0.27 5.47 4.24
N ILE A 106 -0.84 4.27 4.16
CA ILE A 106 -1.24 3.65 2.90
C ILE A 106 -2.55 4.23 2.41
N VAL A 107 -3.60 4.34 3.23
CA VAL A 107 -4.96 4.74 2.80
C VAL A 107 -5.11 6.23 2.57
N PHE A 108 -4.45 7.00 3.42
CA PHE A 108 -4.65 8.44 3.54
C PHE A 108 -3.29 9.17 3.54
N PRO A 109 -2.52 9.06 2.45
CA PRO A 109 -1.11 9.47 2.42
C PRO A 109 -0.88 10.95 2.74
N LYS A 110 -1.80 11.86 2.36
CA LYS A 110 -1.69 13.29 2.69
C LYS A 110 -1.81 13.56 4.20
N CYS A 111 -2.85 13.05 4.85
CA CYS A 111 -3.04 13.24 6.30
C CYS A 111 -1.91 12.60 7.11
N ALA A 112 -1.44 11.42 6.69
CA ALA A 112 -0.32 10.77 7.37
C ALA A 112 0.96 11.62 7.31
N ALA A 113 1.29 12.18 6.14
CA ALA A 113 2.44 13.08 5.99
C ALA A 113 2.32 14.32 6.89
N ASP A 114 1.14 14.94 6.96
CA ASP A 114 0.91 16.14 7.80
C ASP A 114 1.01 15.85 9.31
N SER A 115 0.77 14.60 9.72
CA SER A 115 0.72 14.20 11.13
C SER A 115 1.96 13.44 11.62
N GLU A 116 2.94 13.17 10.75
CA GLU A 116 4.08 12.28 11.03
C GLU A 116 4.86 12.68 12.29
N GLN A 117 5.21 13.96 12.44
CA GLN A 117 5.93 14.47 13.62
C GLN A 117 5.14 14.23 14.92
N LYS A 118 3.82 14.43 14.87
CA LYS A 118 2.92 14.20 16.00
C LYS A 118 2.84 12.71 16.33
N TRP A 119 2.80 11.83 15.33
CA TRP A 119 2.81 10.39 15.53
C TRP A 119 4.10 9.87 16.15
N VAL A 120 5.27 10.35 15.68
CA VAL A 120 6.57 9.98 16.24
C VAL A 120 6.61 10.30 17.75
N SER A 121 6.10 11.47 18.14
CA SER A 121 6.03 11.86 19.56
C SER A 121 5.15 10.94 20.41
N LEU A 122 4.04 10.44 19.86
CA LEU A 122 3.15 9.49 20.54
C LEU A 122 3.77 8.10 20.67
N GLY A 123 4.46 7.62 19.64
CA GLY A 123 5.12 6.32 19.63
C GLY A 123 6.25 6.22 20.66
N SER A 124 7.10 7.25 20.73
CA SER A 124 8.21 7.30 21.71
C SER A 124 7.73 7.30 23.17
N SER A 125 6.55 7.88 23.43
CA SER A 125 5.96 7.86 24.78
C SER A 125 5.48 6.45 25.19
N ASN A 126 5.13 5.60 24.23
CA ASN A 126 4.58 4.26 24.49
C ASN A 126 5.68 3.20 24.74
N ASP A 127 6.82 3.32 24.04
CA ASP A 127 7.98 2.43 24.24
C ASP A 127 8.63 2.61 25.62
N ASN A 128 8.60 3.83 26.16
CA ASN A 128 9.09 4.11 27.52
C ASN A 128 8.25 3.42 28.60
N ASN A 129 6.95 3.20 28.34
CA ASN A 129 6.06 2.56 29.31
C ASN A 129 6.15 1.02 29.24
N ARG A 130 6.54 0.45 28.10
CA ARG A 130 6.74 -0.99 27.92
C ARG A 130 8.07 -1.52 28.46
N ARG A 131 9.09 -0.66 28.63
CA ARG A 131 10.37 -1.01 29.28
C ARG A 131 10.33 -0.93 30.81
N ALA A 132 9.22 -0.48 31.39
CA ALA A 132 9.02 -0.31 32.82
C ALA A 132 8.24 -1.47 33.47
N LEU A 133 8.00 -2.58 32.75
CA LEU A 133 7.32 -3.79 33.22
C LEU A 133 8.22 -5.02 33.07
#